data_AF-A0A9E1E8N3-F1
#
_entry.id   AF-A0A9E1E8N3-F1
#
_cell.length_a   1.000
_cell.length_b   1.000
_cell.length_c   1.000
_cell.angle_alpha   90.00
_cell.angle_beta   90.00
_cell.angle_gamma   90.00
#
_symmetry.space_group_name_H-M   'P 1'
#
loop_
_entity.id
_entity.type
_entity.pdbx_description
1 polymer ?
#
loop_
_entity_poly.entity_id
_entity_poly.type
_entity_poly.pdbx_seq_one_letter_code
_entity_poly.pdbx_strand_id
1 'polypeptide(L)'
;MKCEKCGRENQEEAGFCGGCGALLEKKEEFKIQKRKKPGKSRWVVVALSIIAILMIGIAGSILLQKKKEKDFKDLVASADRYLKKMEYQKAADSYRKILEIDPKRKSAYQGMIQAYYYQGQEDEIESVIAEAEKIISDTETFDEIRYWGKVKERLETYLKFITDLTEKIPQDGFRVEMQRLQTYGLSFLKNIDFNQDGVDELILAYTDTKSEDYEKVAEYKVEVWGWEKGQMKKVYEGEPFQFNGDGRAVKIAYLEDGTSQLVTGENTTNSITVYYGYTGEKFEEQKTVEVNIGTLSRKINGKEATDQDWEEYSAQYNVSNVEQYLLQGYGEAKWYGNYTINRTEQELEYQLCAVEENYKQAIEQKAEHKEKEEQLQDGNYIAITDNVHMYLNVYTEENNKMLEIKCSEMTDDSYMEIEAFTCKYDKESGVYKEVTEDPIHVLSIAQEGDTVSVLIKNENTGHQISAELQRETQYDSVEAHEQYRKVFIPDSAKSQGMQGEEDELEDLGMSQGSEEDIDLPEETENNLFDLSKDAIAEMVAEHYTSLLPEGDGGYYTIYQHEMIETEQGYDFSLRYCISEEKAKEIISRGGSVQANALAGVASVNLETGEVTMENGNPWNLSDMN
;
A
#
# COMPACT_ATOMS: atom_id res chain seq x y z
N MET A 1 68.36 18.86 27.81
CA MET A 1 67.72 17.97 28.81
C MET A 1 67.14 16.71 28.14
N LYS A 2 67.16 15.56 28.81
CA LYS A 2 66.69 14.28 28.25
C LYS A 2 65.24 14.02 28.66
N CYS A 3 64.38 13.66 27.71
CA CYS A 3 62.97 13.38 27.99
C CYS A 3 62.84 12.10 28.80
N GLU A 4 62.20 12.15 29.97
CA GLU A 4 62.01 10.98 30.84
C GLU A 4 61.06 9.93 30.23
N LYS A 5 60.22 10.32 29.27
CA LYS A 5 59.24 9.44 28.63
C LYS A 5 59.81 8.65 27.44
N CYS A 6 60.68 9.25 26.62
CA CYS A 6 61.19 8.60 25.40
C CYS A 6 62.72 8.62 25.25
N GLY A 7 63.44 9.22 26.20
CA GLY A 7 64.90 9.24 26.22
C GLY A 7 65.56 10.15 25.18
N ARG A 8 64.81 10.88 24.34
CA ARG A 8 65.38 11.81 23.36
C ARG A 8 66.01 13.03 24.06
N GLU A 9 67.19 13.45 23.58
CA GLU A 9 67.81 14.70 23.99
C GLU A 9 67.13 15.90 23.33
N ASN A 10 66.79 16.89 24.14
CA ASN A 10 66.16 18.14 23.73
C ASN A 10 67.01 19.31 24.20
N GLN A 11 66.88 20.48 23.56
CA GLN A 11 67.53 21.71 24.00
C GLN A 11 67.12 22.06 25.44
N GLU A 12 68.02 22.68 26.22
CA GLU A 12 67.82 22.95 27.65
C GLU A 12 66.63 23.86 27.98
N GLU A 13 66.03 24.52 26.98
CA GLU A 13 64.90 25.42 27.16
C GLU A 13 63.60 24.95 26.47
N ALA A 14 63.59 23.74 25.91
CA ALA A 14 62.40 23.20 25.27
C ALA A 14 61.32 22.87 26.31
N GLY A 15 60.13 23.50 26.20
CA GLY A 15 58.99 23.22 27.07
C GLY A 15 58.32 21.86 26.82
N PHE A 16 58.55 21.29 25.64
CA PHE A 16 58.03 19.98 25.22
C PHE A 16 59.11 19.19 24.46
N CYS A 17 59.05 17.87 24.52
CA CYS A 17 59.95 16.98 23.79
C CYS A 17 59.66 17.00 22.29
N GLY A 18 60.63 17.39 21.46
CA GLY A 18 60.51 17.43 19.99
C GLY A 18 60.43 16.05 19.32
N GLY A 19 60.42 14.95 20.07
CA GLY A 19 60.20 13.60 19.56
C GLY A 19 58.82 13.01 19.86
N CYS A 20 58.28 13.24 21.07
CA CYS A 20 57.04 12.61 21.52
C CYS A 20 56.00 13.59 22.10
N GLY A 21 56.30 14.89 22.13
CA GLY A 21 55.37 15.93 22.60
C GLY A 21 55.18 16.02 24.12
N ALA A 22 55.90 15.22 24.92
CA ALA A 22 55.75 15.25 26.38
C ALA A 22 56.32 16.54 27.01
N LEU A 23 55.62 17.11 28.00
CA LEU A 23 56.02 18.31 28.75
C LEU A 23 57.31 18.06 29.53
N LEU A 24 58.24 19.02 29.50
CA LEU A 24 59.53 18.96 30.18
C LEU A 24 59.55 20.05 31.27
N GLU A 25 59.24 19.71 32.52
CA GLU A 25 59.10 20.70 33.60
C GLU A 25 60.43 21.38 33.98
N LYS A 26 60.46 22.72 33.98
CA LYS A 26 61.52 23.54 34.60
C LYS A 26 61.12 23.97 36.00
N LYS A 27 61.91 23.63 37.02
CA LYS A 27 61.84 24.26 38.35
C LYS A 27 62.65 25.57 38.33
N GLU A 28 61.97 26.71 38.43
CA GLU A 28 62.63 27.98 38.70
C GLU A 28 62.88 28.16 40.21
N GLU A 29 64.15 28.32 40.58
CA GLU A 29 64.57 28.78 41.91
C GLU A 29 64.41 30.31 42.02
N PHE A 30 63.48 30.76 42.85
CA PHE A 30 63.36 32.18 43.19
C PHE A 30 64.32 32.59 44.32
N LYS A 31 65.29 33.46 43.99
CA LYS A 31 66.17 34.15 44.95
C LYS A 31 65.40 35.22 45.73
N ILE A 32 65.40 35.10 47.06
CA ILE A 32 64.81 36.07 48.00
C ILE A 32 65.76 37.26 48.19
N GLN A 33 65.34 38.46 47.78
CA GLN A 33 65.92 39.72 48.27
C GLN A 33 65.20 40.17 49.55
N LYS A 34 65.97 40.44 50.60
CA LYS A 34 65.48 40.97 51.88
C LYS A 34 64.97 42.41 51.70
N ARG A 35 63.67 42.63 51.98
CA ARG A 35 63.12 43.94 52.36
C ARG A 35 62.17 43.81 53.57
N LYS A 36 62.09 44.93 54.30
CA LYS A 36 61.68 45.11 55.70
C LYS A 36 60.27 44.58 56.02
N LYS A 37 60.11 44.05 57.24
CA LYS A 37 58.82 43.65 57.85
C LYS A 37 57.81 44.82 57.86
N PRO A 38 56.56 44.60 57.42
CA PRO A 38 55.38 45.10 58.11
C PRO A 38 54.62 43.94 58.76
N GLY A 39 53.90 44.21 59.84
CA GLY A 39 53.31 43.22 60.73
C GLY A 39 52.35 42.24 60.05
N LYS A 40 52.25 41.02 60.62
CA LYS A 40 51.23 40.02 60.31
C LYS A 40 49.84 40.67 60.34
N SER A 41 49.30 41.02 59.18
CA SER A 41 47.87 41.22 59.03
C SER A 41 47.23 39.84 58.90
N ARG A 42 46.44 39.42 59.90
CA ARG A 42 45.66 38.17 59.88
C ARG A 42 44.76 38.06 58.64
N TRP A 43 44.53 39.16 57.92
CA TRP A 43 43.59 39.29 56.81
C TRP A 43 44.03 38.60 55.50
N VAL A 44 45.34 38.51 55.19
CA VAL A 44 45.81 37.86 53.93
C VAL A 44 45.71 36.33 54.01
N VAL A 45 45.97 35.74 55.17
CA VAL A 45 45.77 34.29 55.40
C VAL A 45 44.29 33.95 55.36
N VAL A 46 43.44 34.81 55.95
CA VAL A 46 41.98 34.66 55.89
C VAL A 46 41.47 34.74 54.45
N ALA A 47 41.96 35.68 53.63
CA ALA A 47 41.57 35.81 52.23
C ALA A 47 41.94 34.57 51.39
N LEU A 48 43.14 34.00 51.57
CA LEU A 48 43.55 32.78 50.87
C LEU A 48 42.77 31.54 51.33
N SER A 49 42.43 31.46 52.62
CA SER A 49 41.57 30.38 53.14
C SER A 49 40.15 30.47 52.58
N ILE A 50 39.60 31.68 52.42
CA ILE A 50 38.27 31.88 51.81
C ILE A 50 38.27 31.44 50.34
N ILE A 51 39.32 31.77 49.58
CA ILE A 51 39.45 31.35 48.16
C ILE A 51 39.57 29.83 48.04
N ALA A 52 40.35 29.18 48.91
CA ALA A 52 40.47 27.72 48.91
C ALA A 52 39.13 27.02 49.23
N ILE A 53 38.35 27.56 50.18
CA ILE A 53 37.02 27.05 50.52
C ILE A 53 36.05 27.23 49.33
N LEU A 54 36.09 28.38 48.65
CA LEU A 54 35.30 28.62 47.44
C LEU A 54 35.67 27.65 46.31
N MET A 55 36.95 27.38 46.09
CA MET A 55 37.41 26.43 45.07
C MET A 55 37.00 24.98 45.38
N ILE A 56 37.03 24.57 46.65
CA ILE A 56 36.52 23.25 47.08
C ILE A 56 35.01 23.18 46.90
N GLY A 57 34.27 24.26 47.18
CA GLY A 57 32.84 24.36 46.93
C GLY A 57 32.48 24.24 45.45
N ILE A 58 33.22 24.91 44.56
CA ILE A 58 33.04 24.83 43.11
C ILE A 58 33.36 23.41 42.60
N ALA A 59 34.48 22.83 43.02
CA ALA A 59 34.85 21.47 42.65
C ALA A 59 33.81 20.44 43.14
N GLY A 60 33.28 20.61 44.36
CA GLY A 60 32.20 19.81 44.91
C GLY A 60 30.90 19.95 44.10
N SER A 61 30.54 21.16 43.69
CA SER A 61 29.38 21.42 42.83
C SER A 61 29.51 20.75 41.47
N ILE A 62 30.68 20.81 40.83
CA ILE A 62 30.95 20.16 39.55
C ILE A 62 30.86 18.62 39.70
N LEU A 63 31.41 18.05 40.76
CA LEU A 63 31.32 16.61 41.03
C LEU A 63 29.87 16.16 41.28
N LEU A 64 29.08 16.95 42.00
CA LEU A 64 27.65 16.68 42.22
C LEU A 64 26.85 16.77 40.92
N GLN A 65 27.13 17.74 40.05
CA GLN A 65 26.50 17.83 38.73
C GLN A 65 26.84 16.62 37.86
N LYS A 66 28.13 16.21 37.80
CA LYS A 66 28.54 15.01 37.08
C LYS A 66 27.86 13.74 37.60
N LYS A 67 27.69 13.64 38.92
CA LYS A 67 26.95 12.52 39.52
C LYS A 67 25.49 12.52 39.10
N LYS A 68 24.79 13.66 39.20
CA LYS A 68 23.40 13.80 38.76
C LYS A 68 23.23 13.48 37.28
N GLU A 69 24.16 13.94 36.43
CA GLU A 69 24.16 13.64 35.00
C GLU A 69 24.35 12.14 34.73
N LYS A 70 25.24 11.48 35.48
CA LYS A 70 25.43 10.03 35.39
C LYS A 70 24.17 9.28 35.83
N ASP A 71 23.63 9.61 37.00
CA ASP A 71 22.43 8.96 37.55
C ASP A 71 21.24 9.12 36.58
N PHE A 72 21.13 10.28 35.92
CA PHE A 72 20.12 10.52 34.87
C PHE A 72 20.35 9.68 33.60
N LYS A 73 21.61 9.58 33.12
CA LYS A 73 21.94 8.71 31.97
C LYS A 73 21.67 7.24 32.28
N ASP A 74 22.00 6.80 33.49
CA ASP A 74 21.73 5.44 33.95
C ASP A 74 20.21 5.16 34.01
N LEU A 75 19.40 6.15 34.45
CA LEU A 75 17.93 6.08 34.42
C LEU A 75 17.38 5.91 32.99
N VAL A 76 17.81 6.74 32.04
CA VAL A 76 17.45 6.61 30.61
C VAL A 76 17.80 5.22 30.09
N ALA A 77 19.06 4.78 30.28
CA ALA A 77 19.54 3.48 29.81
C ALA A 77 18.85 2.28 30.51
N SER A 78 18.20 2.50 31.66
CA SER A 78 17.36 1.48 32.31
C SER A 78 15.97 1.39 31.71
N ALA A 79 15.35 2.53 31.38
CA ALA A 79 14.03 2.58 30.77
C ALA A 79 14.04 1.86 29.40
N ASP A 80 15.02 2.19 28.55
CA ASP A 80 15.18 1.56 27.23
C ASP A 80 15.45 0.05 27.35
N ARG A 81 16.14 -0.36 28.41
CA ARG A 81 16.41 -1.78 28.67
C ARG A 81 15.17 -2.52 29.12
N TYR A 82 14.29 -1.89 29.88
CA TYR A 82 13.00 -2.49 30.25
C TYR A 82 12.14 -2.68 28.99
N LEU A 83 12.11 -1.72 28.07
CA LEU A 83 11.44 -1.90 26.76
C LEU A 83 11.99 -3.12 26.01
N LYS A 84 13.32 -3.21 25.85
CA LYS A 84 13.98 -4.33 25.15
C LYS A 84 13.75 -5.69 25.81
N LYS A 85 13.46 -5.72 27.11
CA LYS A 85 13.14 -6.94 27.86
C LYS A 85 11.65 -7.24 27.92
N MET A 86 10.83 -6.47 27.20
CA MET A 86 9.36 -6.56 27.20
C MET A 86 8.76 -6.31 28.59
N GLU A 87 9.50 -5.62 29.48
CA GLU A 87 9.04 -5.22 30.82
C GLU A 87 8.32 -3.87 30.72
N TYR A 88 7.26 -3.81 29.90
CA TYR A 88 6.64 -2.56 29.41
C TYR A 88 6.16 -1.62 30.53
N GLN A 89 5.45 -2.13 31.55
CA GLN A 89 5.02 -1.28 32.66
C GLN A 89 6.21 -0.64 33.40
N LYS A 90 7.32 -1.38 33.59
CA LYS A 90 8.52 -0.84 34.24
C LYS A 90 9.24 0.19 33.36
N ALA A 91 9.20 0.01 32.05
CA ALA A 91 9.67 1.01 31.10
C ALA A 91 8.85 2.29 31.22
N ALA A 92 7.52 2.22 31.14
CA ALA A 92 6.63 3.36 31.28
C ALA A 92 6.86 4.12 32.61
N ASP A 93 6.95 3.40 33.73
CA ASP A 93 7.24 3.99 35.04
C ASP A 93 8.62 4.67 35.10
N SER A 94 9.61 4.12 34.40
CA SER A 94 10.97 4.67 34.34
C SER A 94 11.01 5.93 33.47
N TYR A 95 10.30 5.95 32.34
CA TYR A 95 10.14 7.15 31.53
C TYR A 95 9.38 8.26 32.23
N ARG A 96 8.35 7.93 33.01
CA ARG A 96 7.65 8.91 33.86
C ARG A 96 8.60 9.60 34.84
N LYS A 97 9.53 8.86 35.46
CA LYS A 97 10.59 9.46 36.32
C LYS A 97 11.56 10.33 35.53
N ILE A 98 11.81 10.02 34.27
CA ILE A 98 12.63 10.87 33.40
C ILE A 98 11.91 12.20 33.16
N LEU A 99 10.60 12.18 32.93
CA LEU A 99 9.77 13.38 32.74
C LEU A 99 9.65 14.23 34.02
N GLU A 100 9.67 13.63 35.21
CA GLU A 100 9.75 14.38 36.49
C GLU A 100 11.03 15.25 36.59
N ILE A 101 12.11 14.84 35.93
CA ILE A 101 13.40 15.55 35.92
C ILE A 101 13.51 16.49 34.72
N ASP A 102 13.08 16.04 33.54
CA ASP A 102 13.11 16.75 32.27
C ASP A 102 11.77 16.64 31.55
N PRO A 103 10.79 17.50 31.87
CA PRO A 103 9.43 17.42 31.34
C PRO A 103 9.31 17.63 29.82
N LYS A 104 10.37 18.13 29.15
CA LYS A 104 10.36 18.39 27.70
C LYS A 104 11.01 17.27 26.90
N ARG A 105 11.35 16.15 27.54
CA ARG A 105 12.06 15.06 26.90
C ARG A 105 11.13 14.23 26.01
N LYS A 106 11.06 14.59 24.72
CA LYS A 106 10.27 13.89 23.67
C LYS A 106 10.47 12.36 23.70
N SER A 107 11.73 11.91 23.79
CA SER A 107 12.07 10.48 23.82
C SER A 107 11.47 9.71 25.01
N ALA A 108 11.17 10.38 26.13
CA ALA A 108 10.53 9.72 27.27
C ALA A 108 9.03 9.54 27.06
N TYR A 109 8.35 10.52 26.47
CA TYR A 109 6.96 10.36 26.02
C TYR A 109 6.84 9.24 24.99
N GLN A 110 7.71 9.23 23.99
CA GLN A 110 7.73 8.16 22.97
C GLN A 110 8.00 6.77 23.56
N GLY A 111 8.97 6.65 24.47
CA GLY A 111 9.22 5.38 25.15
C GLY A 111 8.04 4.89 26.00
N MET A 112 7.23 5.81 26.55
CA MET A 112 5.96 5.45 27.20
C MET A 112 4.91 4.99 26.18
N ILE A 113 4.76 5.71 25.07
CA ILE A 113 3.86 5.32 23.97
C ILE A 113 4.22 3.93 23.46
N GLN A 114 5.50 3.66 23.20
CA GLN A 114 5.97 2.34 22.76
C GLN A 114 5.67 1.25 23.81
N ALA A 115 5.84 1.54 25.10
CA ALA A 115 5.47 0.61 26.16
C ALA A 115 3.96 0.33 26.19
N TYR A 116 3.12 1.34 25.99
CA TYR A 116 1.66 1.20 26.00
C TYR A 116 1.14 0.50 24.74
N TYR A 117 1.75 0.76 23.59
CA TYR A 117 1.48 0.08 22.31
C TYR A 117 1.64 -1.44 22.42
N TYR A 118 2.79 -1.92 22.90
CA TYR A 118 2.97 -3.37 23.07
C TYR A 118 2.15 -3.99 24.21
N GLN A 119 1.46 -3.17 25.01
CA GLN A 119 0.48 -3.64 26.01
C GLN A 119 -0.96 -3.59 25.48
N GLY A 120 -1.19 -3.08 24.26
CA GLY A 120 -2.53 -2.85 23.70
C GLY A 120 -3.32 -1.79 24.45
N GLN A 121 -2.65 -0.81 25.07
CA GLN A 121 -3.27 0.24 25.89
C GLN A 121 -3.41 1.55 25.11
N GLU A 122 -4.30 1.58 24.13
CA GLU A 122 -4.53 2.72 23.23
C GLU A 122 -4.96 4.00 23.97
N ASP A 123 -5.85 3.88 24.97
CA ASP A 123 -6.29 5.03 25.79
C ASP A 123 -5.12 5.72 26.52
N GLU A 124 -4.12 4.94 26.96
CA GLU A 124 -2.94 5.47 27.62
C GLU A 124 -2.00 6.16 26.62
N ILE A 125 -1.94 5.70 25.36
CA ILE A 125 -1.18 6.37 24.30
C ILE A 125 -1.73 7.77 24.06
N GLU A 126 -3.05 7.91 23.87
CA GLU A 126 -3.69 9.21 23.68
C GLU A 126 -3.52 10.14 24.89
N SER A 127 -3.58 9.58 26.11
CA SER A 127 -3.32 10.33 27.35
C SER A 127 -1.90 10.89 27.39
N VAL A 128 -0.90 10.08 27.03
CA VAL A 128 0.52 10.48 26.99
C VAL A 128 0.77 11.52 25.92
N ILE A 129 0.20 11.36 24.73
CA ILE A 129 0.29 12.36 23.66
C ILE A 129 -0.32 13.69 24.13
N ALA A 130 -1.52 13.68 24.69
CA ALA A 130 -2.20 14.88 25.18
C ALA A 130 -1.47 15.55 26.36
N GLU A 131 -0.66 14.81 27.12
CA GLU A 131 0.27 15.37 28.11
C GLU A 131 1.46 16.05 27.42
N ALA A 132 2.09 15.37 26.46
CA ALA A 132 3.24 15.88 25.73
C ALA A 132 2.95 17.20 25.03
N GLU A 133 1.81 17.33 24.35
CA GLU A 133 1.40 18.53 23.59
C GLU A 133 1.17 19.76 24.46
N LYS A 134 0.89 19.59 25.76
CA LYS A 134 0.77 20.72 26.71
C LYS A 134 2.12 21.35 27.03
N ILE A 135 3.22 20.62 26.80
CA ILE A 135 4.56 20.96 27.29
C ILE A 135 5.56 21.16 26.14
N ILE A 136 5.41 20.37 25.07
CA ILE A 136 6.26 20.32 23.88
C ILE A 136 5.51 21.00 22.73
N SER A 137 6.20 21.90 22.01
CA SER A 137 5.64 22.62 20.86
C SER A 137 5.83 21.90 19.53
N ASP A 138 6.82 21.02 19.43
CA ASP A 138 7.06 20.15 18.28
C ASP A 138 6.27 18.85 18.46
N THR A 139 5.10 18.79 17.83
CA THR A 139 4.11 17.71 17.97
C THR A 139 4.06 16.77 16.78
N GLU A 140 4.83 17.01 15.72
CA GLU A 140 4.74 16.30 14.43
C GLU A 140 4.73 14.77 14.60
N THR A 141 5.68 14.23 15.37
CA THR A 141 5.73 12.79 15.67
C THR A 141 4.47 12.28 16.40
N PHE A 142 3.91 13.07 17.30
CA PHE A 142 2.70 12.67 18.03
C PHE A 142 1.44 12.79 17.16
N ASP A 143 1.42 13.76 16.24
CA ASP A 143 0.37 13.93 15.25
C ASP A 143 0.32 12.73 14.30
N GLU A 144 1.48 12.27 13.83
CA GLU A 144 1.63 11.06 13.01
C GLU A 144 1.19 9.78 13.75
N ILE A 145 1.67 9.57 14.99
CA ILE A 145 1.25 8.42 15.83
C ILE A 145 -0.28 8.42 16.00
N ARG A 146 -0.86 9.57 16.36
CA ARG A 146 -2.31 9.70 16.52
C ARG A 146 -3.06 9.43 15.22
N TYR A 147 -2.54 9.92 14.11
CA TYR A 147 -3.17 9.73 12.81
C TYR A 147 -3.31 8.25 12.47
N TRP A 148 -2.20 7.50 12.49
CA TRP A 148 -2.22 6.08 12.18
C TRP A 148 -3.03 5.28 13.21
N GLY A 149 -2.96 5.65 14.50
CA GLY A 149 -3.80 5.06 15.54
C GLY A 149 -5.30 5.20 15.26
N LYS A 150 -5.75 6.36 14.77
CA LYS A 150 -7.15 6.58 14.38
C LYS A 150 -7.55 5.80 13.13
N VAL A 151 -6.67 5.72 12.14
CA VAL A 151 -6.93 4.91 10.93
C VAL A 151 -7.08 3.45 11.32
N LYS A 152 -6.19 2.93 12.19
CA LYS A 152 -6.26 1.58 12.76
C LYS A 152 -7.58 1.34 13.49
N GLU A 153 -7.94 2.22 14.43
CA GLU A 153 -9.20 2.13 15.20
C GLU A 153 -10.42 2.03 14.26
N ARG A 154 -10.44 2.83 13.19
CA ARG A 154 -11.52 2.81 12.21
C ARG A 154 -11.61 1.47 11.47
N LEU A 155 -10.49 0.96 10.95
CA LEU A 155 -10.46 -0.32 10.22
C LEU A 155 -10.86 -1.50 11.12
N GLU A 156 -10.36 -1.53 12.36
CA GLU A 156 -10.77 -2.50 13.38
C GLU A 156 -12.28 -2.40 13.67
N THR A 157 -12.82 -1.17 13.72
CA THR A 157 -14.26 -0.95 13.91
C THR A 157 -15.07 -1.51 12.74
N TYR A 158 -14.63 -1.32 11.49
CA TYR A 158 -15.29 -1.88 10.30
C TYR A 158 -15.27 -3.40 10.31
N LEU A 159 -14.09 -4.02 10.48
CA LEU A 159 -13.95 -5.48 10.51
C LEU A 159 -14.80 -6.10 11.61
N LYS A 160 -14.76 -5.53 12.82
CA LYS A 160 -15.62 -5.99 13.92
C LYS A 160 -17.10 -5.86 13.61
N PHE A 161 -17.51 -4.75 12.98
CA PHE A 161 -18.91 -4.57 12.59
C PHE A 161 -19.34 -5.61 11.55
N ILE A 162 -18.48 -5.92 10.57
CA ILE A 162 -18.73 -6.96 9.57
C ILE A 162 -18.86 -8.33 10.26
N THR A 163 -17.97 -8.68 11.18
CA THR A 163 -18.07 -9.93 11.97
C THR A 163 -19.38 -10.00 12.75
N ASP A 164 -19.72 -8.94 13.51
CA ASP A 164 -20.95 -8.87 14.30
C ASP A 164 -22.22 -8.90 13.41
N LEU A 165 -22.11 -8.45 12.15
CA LEU A 165 -23.18 -8.46 11.16
C LEU A 165 -23.37 -9.85 10.57
N THR A 166 -22.29 -10.52 10.15
CA THR A 166 -22.34 -11.86 9.54
C THR A 166 -22.74 -12.95 10.54
N GLU A 167 -22.49 -12.74 11.84
CA GLU A 167 -23.05 -13.58 12.91
C GLU A 167 -24.58 -13.46 13.04
N LYS A 168 -25.14 -12.27 12.79
CA LYS A 168 -26.58 -11.98 12.93
C LYS A 168 -27.37 -12.27 11.67
N ILE A 169 -26.79 -11.95 10.53
CA ILE A 169 -27.35 -12.11 9.20
C ILE A 169 -26.33 -12.95 8.43
N PRO A 170 -26.53 -14.28 8.38
CA PRO A 170 -25.62 -15.14 7.67
C PRO A 170 -25.43 -14.65 6.22
N GLN A 171 -24.22 -14.86 5.69
CA GLN A 171 -23.92 -14.71 4.27
C GLN A 171 -24.64 -15.83 3.50
N ASP A 172 -25.98 -15.74 3.45
CA ASP A 172 -26.79 -16.78 2.86
C ASP A 172 -26.75 -16.70 1.33
N GLY A 173 -26.85 -17.88 0.72
CA GLY A 173 -26.49 -18.08 -0.67
C GLY A 173 -27.36 -17.36 -1.70
N PHE A 174 -27.07 -17.67 -2.95
CA PHE A 174 -27.88 -17.28 -4.09
C PHE A 174 -28.63 -18.50 -4.64
N ARG A 175 -29.68 -18.24 -5.41
CA ARG A 175 -30.34 -19.23 -6.25
C ARG A 175 -30.41 -18.71 -7.67
N VAL A 176 -30.07 -19.56 -8.63
CA VAL A 176 -30.25 -19.29 -10.05
C VAL A 176 -31.12 -20.38 -10.68
N GLU A 177 -32.21 -19.98 -11.32
CA GLU A 177 -33.03 -20.88 -12.14
C GLU A 177 -33.62 -20.10 -13.30
N MET A 178 -33.64 -20.71 -14.49
CA MET A 178 -34.15 -20.05 -15.71
C MET A 178 -33.54 -18.66 -15.95
N GLN A 179 -32.23 -18.50 -15.70
CA GLN A 179 -31.49 -17.23 -15.82
C GLN A 179 -31.98 -16.10 -14.89
N ARG A 180 -32.67 -16.46 -13.81
CA ARG A 180 -33.15 -15.54 -12.79
C ARG A 180 -32.39 -15.77 -11.50
N LEU A 181 -31.80 -14.69 -10.98
CA LEU A 181 -31.06 -14.65 -9.73
C LEU A 181 -31.99 -14.23 -8.58
N GLN A 182 -31.78 -14.82 -7.41
CA GLN A 182 -32.16 -14.26 -6.11
C GLN A 182 -31.03 -14.49 -5.09
N THR A 183 -30.56 -13.43 -4.44
CA THR A 183 -29.70 -13.52 -3.25
C THR A 183 -30.54 -13.50 -1.97
N TYR A 184 -30.06 -14.04 -0.86
CA TYR A 184 -30.75 -13.92 0.44
C TYR A 184 -29.74 -13.86 1.58
N GLY A 185 -30.15 -13.52 2.81
CA GLY A 185 -29.20 -13.14 3.87
C GLY A 185 -28.44 -11.85 3.52
N LEU A 186 -27.19 -11.73 3.97
CA LEU A 186 -26.33 -10.60 3.61
C LEU A 186 -25.92 -10.74 2.14
N SER A 187 -26.48 -9.87 1.29
CA SER A 187 -26.44 -9.99 -0.17
C SER A 187 -25.50 -8.98 -0.84
N PHE A 188 -25.04 -7.97 -0.14
CA PHE A 188 -24.12 -6.95 -0.65
C PHE A 188 -23.47 -6.24 0.52
N LEU A 189 -22.18 -5.92 0.39
CA LEU A 189 -21.43 -5.14 1.34
C LEU A 189 -20.26 -4.48 0.60
N LYS A 190 -20.07 -3.17 0.75
CA LYS A 190 -18.97 -2.42 0.13
C LYS A 190 -18.63 -1.16 0.95
N ASN A 191 -17.37 -0.80 1.01
CA ASN A 191 -16.91 0.50 1.51
C ASN A 191 -16.95 1.55 0.39
N ILE A 192 -17.53 2.72 0.65
CA ILE A 192 -17.63 3.82 -0.32
C ILE A 192 -17.48 5.15 0.42
N ASP A 193 -16.51 5.96 0.01
CA ASP A 193 -16.40 7.35 0.44
C ASP A 193 -17.40 8.22 -0.35
N PHE A 194 -18.60 8.43 0.21
CA PHE A 194 -19.65 9.14 -0.52
C PHE A 194 -19.35 10.64 -0.67
N ASN A 195 -18.64 11.23 0.28
CA ASN A 195 -18.42 12.68 0.39
C ASN A 195 -16.97 13.11 0.12
N GLN A 196 -16.06 12.18 -0.18
CA GLN A 196 -14.62 12.39 -0.38
C GLN A 196 -13.92 13.00 0.83
N ASP A 197 -14.37 12.68 2.04
CA ASP A 197 -13.71 13.10 3.27
C ASP A 197 -12.59 12.15 3.71
N GLY A 198 -12.38 11.07 2.96
CA GLY A 198 -11.43 10.00 3.24
C GLY A 198 -11.91 9.02 4.30
N VAL A 199 -13.18 9.02 4.67
CA VAL A 199 -13.80 8.10 5.62
C VAL A 199 -14.96 7.39 4.93
N ASP A 200 -14.66 6.20 4.40
CA ASP A 200 -15.65 5.38 3.73
C ASP A 200 -16.88 5.08 4.61
N GLU A 201 -18.08 5.18 4.05
CA GLU A 201 -19.27 4.56 4.60
C GLU A 201 -19.39 3.12 4.14
N LEU A 202 -19.83 2.27 5.05
CA LEU A 202 -20.18 0.89 4.74
C LEU A 202 -21.63 0.83 4.25
N ILE A 203 -21.81 0.47 2.98
CA ILE A 203 -23.12 0.16 2.41
C ILE A 203 -23.36 -1.35 2.46
N LEU A 204 -24.56 -1.76 2.83
CA LEU A 204 -24.97 -3.16 2.84
C LEU A 204 -26.38 -3.35 2.30
N ALA A 205 -26.66 -4.53 1.75
CA ALA A 205 -28.01 -4.94 1.43
C ALA A 205 -28.27 -6.38 1.87
N TYR A 206 -29.47 -6.64 2.41
CA TYR A 206 -29.84 -7.96 2.92
C TYR A 206 -31.33 -8.23 2.82
N THR A 207 -31.69 -9.50 2.88
CA THR A 207 -33.08 -9.94 3.10
C THR A 207 -33.08 -11.19 3.99
N ASP A 208 -34.04 -11.31 4.90
CA ASP A 208 -34.26 -12.55 5.66
C ASP A 208 -35.15 -13.55 4.89
N THR A 209 -35.64 -13.14 3.72
CA THR A 209 -36.63 -13.88 2.95
C THR A 209 -35.98 -14.60 1.78
N LYS A 210 -35.82 -15.92 1.92
CA LYS A 210 -35.62 -16.81 0.77
C LYS A 210 -36.98 -17.13 0.16
N SER A 211 -37.24 -16.69 -1.08
CA SER A 211 -38.48 -17.04 -1.76
C SER A 211 -38.31 -18.34 -2.56
N GLU A 212 -39.15 -19.33 -2.26
CA GLU A 212 -39.23 -20.54 -3.10
C GLU A 212 -39.97 -20.28 -4.42
N ASP A 213 -40.83 -19.25 -4.43
CA ASP A 213 -41.58 -18.77 -5.59
C ASP A 213 -40.85 -17.58 -6.24
N TYR A 214 -40.37 -17.77 -7.47
CA TYR A 214 -39.63 -16.74 -8.20
C TYR A 214 -40.45 -15.52 -8.56
N GLU A 215 -41.76 -15.65 -8.68
CA GLU A 215 -42.63 -14.51 -9.00
C GLU A 215 -42.78 -13.58 -7.78
N LYS A 216 -42.46 -14.07 -6.58
CA LYS A 216 -42.51 -13.28 -5.35
C LYS A 216 -41.20 -12.50 -5.17
N VAL A 217 -41.34 -11.19 -5.06
CA VAL A 217 -40.23 -10.28 -4.73
C VAL A 217 -39.85 -10.45 -3.27
N ALA A 218 -38.57 -10.66 -2.98
CA ALA A 218 -38.06 -10.57 -1.62
C ALA A 218 -38.00 -9.10 -1.14
N GLU A 219 -38.24 -8.91 0.15
CA GLU A 219 -38.13 -7.61 0.80
C GLU A 219 -36.66 -7.41 1.20
N TYR A 220 -35.92 -6.68 0.37
CA TYR A 220 -34.53 -6.32 0.64
C TYR A 220 -34.45 -4.97 1.34
N LYS A 221 -33.52 -4.86 2.28
CA LYS A 221 -33.15 -3.59 2.89
C LYS A 221 -31.79 -3.17 2.41
N VAL A 222 -31.61 -1.87 2.20
CA VAL A 222 -30.32 -1.22 1.97
C VAL A 222 -30.05 -0.29 3.14
N GLU A 223 -28.86 -0.40 3.73
CA GLU A 223 -28.41 0.48 4.81
C GLU A 223 -27.05 1.08 4.46
N VAL A 224 -26.82 2.33 4.91
CA VAL A 224 -25.51 2.98 4.85
C VAL A 224 -25.10 3.33 6.28
N TRP A 225 -23.86 2.99 6.63
CA TRP A 225 -23.30 3.16 7.96
C TRP A 225 -22.01 3.97 7.91
N GLY A 226 -22.00 5.13 8.57
CA GLY A 226 -20.80 5.95 8.73
C GLY A 226 -20.07 5.63 10.03
N TRP A 227 -18.77 5.92 10.08
CA TRP A 227 -17.97 5.79 11.30
C TRP A 227 -17.91 7.12 12.05
N GLU A 228 -18.22 7.12 13.34
CA GLU A 228 -18.05 8.28 14.21
C GLU A 228 -17.51 7.85 15.58
N LYS A 229 -16.24 8.23 15.87
CA LYS A 229 -15.59 8.06 17.18
C LYS A 229 -15.61 6.60 17.67
N GLY A 230 -15.07 5.69 16.85
CA GLY A 230 -14.96 4.27 17.19
C GLY A 230 -16.28 3.50 17.11
N GLN A 231 -17.31 4.06 16.48
CA GLN A 231 -18.64 3.43 16.38
C GLN A 231 -19.23 3.57 14.99
N MET A 232 -19.85 2.48 14.53
CA MET A 232 -20.69 2.50 13.33
C MET A 232 -22.06 3.07 13.63
N LYS A 233 -22.49 4.04 12.82
CA LYS A 233 -23.80 4.69 12.92
C LYS A 233 -24.54 4.58 11.60
N LYS A 234 -25.75 4.03 11.65
CA LYS A 234 -26.64 3.99 10.50
C LYS A 234 -27.04 5.41 10.13
N VAL A 235 -26.70 5.84 8.92
CA VAL A 235 -27.05 7.15 8.36
C VAL A 235 -28.19 7.06 7.35
N TYR A 236 -28.46 5.86 6.82
CA TYR A 236 -29.54 5.60 5.87
C TYR A 236 -30.14 4.20 6.05
N GLU A 237 -31.45 4.07 5.84
CA GLU A 237 -32.17 2.81 5.68
C GLU A 237 -33.27 3.01 4.64
N GLY A 238 -33.36 2.10 3.67
CA GLY A 238 -34.39 2.14 2.63
C GLY A 238 -34.43 0.89 1.75
N GLU A 239 -35.15 0.99 0.64
CA GLU A 239 -35.30 -0.09 -0.33
C GLU A 239 -34.26 0.04 -1.46
N PRO A 240 -33.83 -1.07 -2.09
CA PRO A 240 -32.97 -1.02 -3.27
C PRO A 240 -33.70 -0.43 -4.49
N PHE A 241 -32.94 -0.17 -5.56
CA PHE A 241 -33.50 0.23 -6.85
C PHE A 241 -34.33 -0.91 -7.46
N GLN A 242 -35.53 -0.58 -7.93
CA GLN A 242 -36.47 -1.53 -8.53
C GLN A 242 -36.53 -1.38 -10.05
N PHE A 243 -36.49 -2.48 -10.79
CA PHE A 243 -36.56 -2.45 -12.25
C PHE A 243 -37.12 -3.74 -12.84
N ASN A 244 -37.62 -3.69 -14.09
CA ASN A 244 -38.04 -4.87 -14.85
C ASN A 244 -38.98 -5.83 -14.08
N GLY A 245 -39.95 -5.30 -13.34
CA GLY A 245 -40.85 -6.09 -12.50
C GLY A 245 -40.26 -6.38 -11.12
N ASP A 246 -39.73 -7.58 -10.93
CA ASP A 246 -39.18 -8.03 -9.64
C ASP A 246 -37.69 -7.70 -9.43
N GLY A 247 -37.06 -7.05 -10.40
CA GLY A 247 -35.64 -6.72 -10.34
C GLY A 247 -35.31 -5.83 -9.14
N ARG A 248 -34.26 -6.19 -8.40
CA ARG A 248 -33.74 -5.47 -7.24
C ARG A 248 -32.23 -5.32 -7.39
N ALA A 249 -31.72 -4.10 -7.21
CA ALA A 249 -30.29 -3.86 -7.24
C ALA A 249 -29.86 -2.73 -6.32
N VAL A 250 -28.64 -2.84 -5.78
CA VAL A 250 -27.93 -1.69 -5.22
C VAL A 250 -27.30 -0.93 -6.38
N LYS A 251 -27.49 0.38 -6.42
CA LYS A 251 -26.92 1.24 -7.46
C LYS A 251 -26.14 2.38 -6.85
N ILE A 252 -24.94 2.61 -7.36
CA ILE A 252 -24.08 3.73 -6.95
C ILE A 252 -23.75 4.53 -8.19
N ALA A 253 -24.03 5.83 -8.15
CA ALA A 253 -23.63 6.78 -9.17
C ALA A 253 -22.35 7.49 -8.72
N TYR A 254 -21.35 7.54 -9.59
CA TYR A 254 -20.11 8.29 -9.38
C TYR A 254 -20.13 9.56 -10.22
N LEU A 255 -19.96 10.70 -9.57
CA LEU A 255 -20.04 12.01 -10.20
C LEU A 255 -18.66 12.48 -10.64
N GLU A 256 -18.62 13.40 -11.61
CA GLU A 256 -17.36 13.97 -12.13
C GLU A 256 -16.55 14.73 -11.09
N ASP A 257 -17.21 15.23 -10.04
CA ASP A 257 -16.53 15.88 -8.91
C ASP A 257 -15.89 14.88 -7.93
N GLY A 258 -16.03 13.57 -8.20
CA GLY A 258 -15.54 12.45 -7.40
C GLY A 258 -16.52 11.96 -6.33
N THR A 259 -17.61 12.68 -6.06
CA THR A 259 -18.58 12.26 -5.03
C THR A 259 -19.42 11.09 -5.53
N SER A 260 -19.92 10.29 -4.60
CA SER A 260 -20.77 9.15 -4.92
C SER A 260 -22.18 9.37 -4.39
N GLN A 261 -23.17 8.75 -5.03
CA GLN A 261 -24.57 8.80 -4.60
C GLN A 261 -25.21 7.43 -4.65
N LEU A 262 -25.96 7.09 -3.58
CA LEU A 262 -26.81 5.91 -3.56
C LEU A 262 -28.05 6.20 -4.40
N VAL A 263 -28.32 5.34 -5.38
CA VAL A 263 -29.46 5.47 -6.29
C VAL A 263 -30.55 4.47 -5.93
N THR A 264 -31.76 4.98 -5.68
CA THR A 264 -32.96 4.18 -5.40
C THR A 264 -34.12 4.62 -6.29
N GLY A 265 -35.29 4.00 -6.07
CA GLY A 265 -36.50 4.30 -6.83
C GLY A 265 -36.96 3.12 -7.67
N GLU A 266 -37.72 3.40 -8.71
CA GLU A 266 -38.35 2.40 -9.56
C GLU A 266 -38.32 2.78 -11.05
N ASN A 267 -38.02 1.79 -11.89
CA ASN A 267 -38.11 1.93 -13.34
C ASN A 267 -39.39 1.25 -13.84
N THR A 268 -40.47 2.04 -13.92
CA THR A 268 -41.76 1.65 -14.48
C THR A 268 -42.19 2.66 -15.56
N THR A 269 -43.44 2.59 -16.05
CA THR A 269 -44.00 3.61 -16.95
C THR A 269 -43.93 5.02 -16.35
N ASN A 270 -44.04 5.12 -15.02
CA ASN A 270 -43.72 6.32 -14.25
C ASN A 270 -42.45 6.03 -13.47
N SER A 271 -41.30 6.21 -14.11
CA SER A 271 -40.01 5.98 -13.47
C SER A 271 -39.73 7.08 -12.45
N ILE A 272 -39.26 6.70 -11.28
CA ILE A 272 -38.77 7.61 -10.24
C ILE A 272 -37.36 7.16 -9.89
N THR A 273 -36.40 8.07 -9.93
CA THR A 273 -35.02 7.84 -9.51
C THR A 273 -34.68 8.84 -8.43
N VAL A 274 -34.17 8.35 -7.30
CA VAL A 274 -33.83 9.18 -6.13
C VAL A 274 -32.36 8.96 -5.78
N TYR A 275 -31.64 10.06 -5.64
CA TYR A 275 -30.22 10.11 -5.33
C TYR A 275 -30.02 10.58 -3.90
N TYR A 276 -29.31 9.77 -3.11
CA TYR A 276 -28.92 10.08 -1.74
C TYR A 276 -27.41 10.26 -1.65
N GLY A 277 -26.99 11.22 -0.84
CA GLY A 277 -25.58 11.53 -0.59
C GLY A 277 -25.45 12.51 0.57
N TYR A 278 -24.23 12.97 0.85
CA TYR A 278 -24.00 13.92 1.94
C TYR A 278 -24.27 15.36 1.54
N THR A 279 -25.09 16.04 2.34
CA THR A 279 -25.24 17.50 2.36
C THR A 279 -24.69 18.02 3.70
N GLY A 280 -23.42 18.43 3.70
CA GLY A 280 -22.70 18.66 4.95
C GLY A 280 -22.50 17.34 5.70
N GLU A 281 -22.90 17.27 6.97
CA GLU A 281 -22.74 16.07 7.81
C GLU A 281 -23.93 15.08 7.72
N LYS A 282 -24.93 15.36 6.88
CA LYS A 282 -26.15 14.54 6.79
C LYS A 282 -26.22 13.78 5.48
N PHE A 283 -26.45 12.48 5.57
CA PHE A 283 -26.82 11.65 4.44
C PHE A 283 -28.31 11.80 4.15
N GLU A 284 -28.67 12.46 3.05
CA GLU A 284 -30.05 12.80 2.73
C GLU A 284 -30.33 12.79 1.22
N GLU A 285 -31.62 12.91 0.86
CA GLU A 285 -32.04 13.03 -0.54
C GLU A 285 -31.48 14.31 -1.15
N GLN A 286 -30.71 14.18 -2.23
CA GLN A 286 -30.11 15.30 -2.95
C GLN A 286 -30.88 15.62 -4.24
N LYS A 287 -31.42 14.59 -4.90
CA LYS A 287 -32.12 14.75 -6.17
C LYS A 287 -33.17 13.67 -6.38
N THR A 288 -34.34 14.08 -6.89
CA THR A 288 -35.40 13.18 -7.34
C THR A 288 -35.74 13.49 -8.80
N VAL A 289 -35.79 12.47 -9.64
CA VAL A 289 -36.09 12.57 -11.07
C VAL A 289 -37.27 11.66 -11.40
N GLU A 290 -38.33 12.24 -11.92
CA GLU A 290 -39.53 11.51 -12.36
C GLU A 290 -39.64 11.59 -13.88
N VAL A 291 -39.81 10.45 -14.55
CA VAL A 291 -39.98 10.37 -16.00
C VAL A 291 -41.22 9.54 -16.31
N ASN A 292 -42.18 10.15 -17.01
CA ASN A 292 -43.31 9.41 -17.56
C ASN A 292 -43.02 9.07 -19.02
N ILE A 293 -42.75 7.79 -19.30
CA ILE A 293 -42.35 7.33 -20.65
C ILE A 293 -43.50 7.50 -21.66
N GLY A 294 -44.76 7.35 -21.21
CA GLY A 294 -45.93 7.43 -22.08
C GLY A 294 -46.24 8.85 -22.59
N THR A 295 -45.91 9.87 -21.79
CA THR A 295 -46.16 11.29 -22.11
C THR A 295 -44.89 12.07 -22.39
N LEU A 296 -43.72 11.46 -22.14
CA LEU A 296 -42.40 12.08 -22.18
C LEU A 296 -42.24 13.27 -21.23
N SER A 297 -43.12 13.43 -20.23
CA SER A 297 -42.97 14.47 -19.21
C SER A 297 -41.87 14.10 -18.21
N ARG A 298 -41.12 15.11 -17.76
CA ARG A 298 -39.98 14.95 -16.86
C ARG A 298 -40.11 15.93 -15.72
N LYS A 299 -39.84 15.49 -14.50
CA LYS A 299 -39.70 16.37 -13.34
C LYS A 299 -38.37 16.15 -12.64
N ILE A 300 -37.75 17.24 -12.21
CA ILE A 300 -36.57 17.22 -11.36
C ILE A 300 -36.94 17.96 -10.07
N ASN A 301 -36.75 17.31 -8.93
CA ASN A 301 -37.11 17.79 -7.59
C ASN A 301 -38.56 18.30 -7.53
N GLY A 302 -39.48 17.55 -8.13
CA GLY A 302 -40.92 17.84 -8.19
C GLY A 302 -41.34 18.97 -9.14
N LYS A 303 -40.42 19.59 -9.88
CA LYS A 303 -40.71 20.65 -10.87
C LYS A 303 -40.59 20.10 -12.29
N GLU A 304 -41.48 20.51 -13.19
CA GLU A 304 -41.37 20.19 -14.62
C GLU A 304 -40.01 20.64 -15.16
N ALA A 305 -39.29 19.72 -15.78
CA ALA A 305 -37.96 19.95 -16.32
C ALA A 305 -38.05 20.43 -17.77
N THR A 306 -37.29 21.47 -18.11
CA THR A 306 -37.07 21.89 -19.49
C THR A 306 -36.10 20.94 -20.20
N ASP A 307 -35.97 21.06 -21.53
CA ASP A 307 -34.96 20.31 -22.28
C ASP A 307 -33.54 20.62 -21.79
N GLN A 308 -33.28 21.87 -21.41
CA GLN A 308 -31.99 22.28 -20.84
C GLN A 308 -31.75 21.63 -19.47
N ASP A 309 -32.73 21.65 -18.56
CA ASP A 309 -32.59 20.99 -17.25
C ASP A 309 -32.33 19.49 -17.40
N TRP A 310 -32.89 18.87 -18.45
CA TRP A 310 -32.67 17.47 -18.76
C TRP A 310 -31.29 17.18 -19.35
N GLU A 311 -30.77 18.06 -20.22
CA GLU A 311 -29.41 17.96 -20.74
C GLU A 311 -28.38 18.09 -19.61
N GLU A 312 -28.55 19.06 -18.71
CA GLU A 312 -27.70 19.24 -17.53
C GLU A 312 -27.74 18.01 -16.60
N TYR A 313 -28.93 17.48 -16.33
CA TYR A 313 -29.09 16.23 -15.58
C TYR A 313 -28.39 15.05 -16.27
N SER A 314 -28.60 14.88 -17.58
CA SER A 314 -28.06 13.74 -18.32
C SER A 314 -26.54 13.79 -18.42
N ALA A 315 -25.96 14.99 -18.49
CA ALA A 315 -24.52 15.19 -18.42
C ALA A 315 -23.98 14.81 -17.03
N GLN A 316 -24.63 15.28 -15.96
CA GLN A 316 -24.19 15.01 -14.59
C GLN A 316 -24.32 13.51 -14.20
N TYR A 317 -25.36 12.84 -14.68
CA TYR A 317 -25.72 11.47 -14.31
C TYR A 317 -25.56 10.48 -15.46
N ASN A 318 -24.43 10.56 -16.15
CA ASN A 318 -24.12 9.67 -17.26
C ASN A 318 -24.22 8.19 -16.82
N VAL A 319 -24.98 7.39 -17.58
CA VAL A 319 -25.29 5.98 -17.26
C VAL A 319 -24.03 5.11 -17.22
N SER A 320 -22.94 5.53 -17.88
CA SER A 320 -21.63 4.85 -17.79
C SER A 320 -21.03 4.88 -16.39
N ASN A 321 -21.40 5.86 -15.57
CA ASN A 321 -20.82 6.07 -14.24
C ASN A 321 -21.73 5.54 -13.12
N VAL A 322 -22.63 4.60 -13.45
CA VAL A 322 -23.52 3.96 -12.48
C VAL A 322 -23.19 2.48 -12.39
N GLU A 323 -22.67 2.06 -11.23
CA GLU A 323 -22.50 0.65 -10.91
C GLU A 323 -23.82 0.07 -10.40
N GLN A 324 -24.13 -1.15 -10.83
CA GLN A 324 -25.34 -1.87 -10.45
C GLN A 324 -25.00 -3.28 -9.97
N TYR A 325 -25.38 -3.59 -8.73
CA TYR A 325 -25.21 -4.90 -8.11
C TYR A 325 -26.57 -5.60 -8.00
N LEU A 326 -26.75 -6.67 -8.76
CA LEU A 326 -28.02 -7.39 -8.86
C LEU A 326 -28.28 -8.23 -7.59
N LEU A 327 -29.41 -7.98 -6.93
CA LEU A 327 -29.90 -8.76 -5.78
C LEU A 327 -30.94 -9.80 -6.23
N GLN A 328 -31.87 -9.39 -7.08
CA GLN A 328 -32.89 -10.26 -7.65
C GLN A 328 -33.22 -9.82 -9.09
N GLY A 329 -33.52 -10.76 -9.98
CA GLY A 329 -34.02 -10.48 -11.33
C GLY A 329 -33.32 -11.28 -12.43
N TYR A 330 -33.53 -10.89 -13.68
CA TYR A 330 -32.82 -11.49 -14.82
C TYR A 330 -31.40 -10.94 -14.93
N GLY A 331 -30.40 -11.82 -14.89
CA GLY A 331 -29.00 -11.43 -15.02
C GLY A 331 -28.06 -12.63 -15.02
N GLU A 332 -26.80 -12.39 -15.39
CA GLU A 332 -25.77 -13.42 -15.30
C GLU A 332 -25.40 -13.67 -13.84
N ALA A 333 -25.28 -14.95 -13.51
CA ALA A 333 -24.81 -15.50 -12.25
C ALA A 333 -23.49 -14.87 -11.73
N LYS A 334 -22.63 -14.32 -12.58
CA LYS A 334 -21.21 -14.18 -12.28
C LYS A 334 -20.81 -13.20 -11.15
N TRP A 335 -21.74 -12.48 -10.53
CA TRP A 335 -21.43 -11.36 -9.62
C TRP A 335 -22.21 -11.43 -8.30
N TYR A 336 -21.97 -12.46 -7.50
CA TYR A 336 -22.74 -12.71 -6.29
C TYR A 336 -22.27 -11.90 -5.08
N GLY A 337 -23.24 -11.52 -4.24
CA GLY A 337 -23.04 -10.76 -2.99
C GLY A 337 -21.86 -11.18 -2.13
N ASN A 338 -21.62 -12.49 -1.98
CA ASN A 338 -20.50 -13.03 -1.21
C ASN A 338 -19.14 -12.59 -1.75
N TYR A 339 -19.00 -12.43 -3.07
CA TYR A 339 -17.76 -11.94 -3.67
C TYR A 339 -17.48 -10.51 -3.23
N THR A 340 -18.47 -9.60 -3.28
CA THR A 340 -18.28 -8.22 -2.84
C THR A 340 -18.02 -8.14 -1.33
N ILE A 341 -18.72 -8.95 -0.53
CA ILE A 341 -18.51 -9.02 0.93
C ILE A 341 -17.08 -9.47 1.26
N ASN A 342 -16.66 -10.63 0.74
CA ASN A 342 -15.32 -11.17 0.99
C ASN A 342 -14.23 -10.25 0.44
N ARG A 343 -14.48 -9.61 -0.70
CA ARG A 343 -13.56 -8.63 -1.28
C ARG A 343 -13.37 -7.44 -0.34
N THR A 344 -14.46 -6.84 0.14
CA THR A 344 -14.37 -5.71 1.06
C THR A 344 -13.75 -6.09 2.40
N GLU A 345 -14.03 -7.29 2.92
CA GLU A 345 -13.36 -7.80 4.12
C GLU A 345 -11.84 -7.95 3.90
N GLN A 346 -11.42 -8.58 2.80
CA GLN A 346 -10.00 -8.70 2.45
C GLN A 346 -9.31 -7.35 2.22
N GLU A 347 -9.97 -6.42 1.52
CA GLU A 347 -9.49 -5.05 1.33
C GLU A 347 -9.23 -4.40 2.70
N LEU A 348 -10.21 -4.42 3.62
CA LEU A 348 -10.07 -3.85 4.97
C LEU A 348 -8.97 -4.51 5.81
N GLU A 349 -8.84 -5.83 5.74
CA GLU A 349 -7.79 -6.54 6.47
C GLU A 349 -6.39 -6.18 5.95
N TYR A 350 -6.23 -6.06 4.63
CA TYR A 350 -4.97 -5.63 4.04
C TYR A 350 -4.64 -4.18 4.42
N GLN A 351 -5.63 -3.28 4.36
CA GLN A 351 -5.46 -1.90 4.82
C GLN A 351 -5.05 -1.87 6.30
N LEU A 352 -5.61 -2.75 7.14
CA LEU A 352 -5.25 -2.84 8.55
C LEU A 352 -3.79 -3.27 8.70
N CYS A 353 -3.34 -4.32 8.01
CA CYS A 353 -1.92 -4.74 8.00
C CYS A 353 -0.99 -3.59 7.60
N ALA A 354 -1.31 -2.87 6.52
CA ALA A 354 -0.53 -1.74 6.04
C ALA A 354 -0.45 -0.61 7.09
N VAL A 355 -1.57 -0.32 7.76
CA VAL A 355 -1.67 0.72 8.78
C VAL A 355 -0.98 0.32 10.08
N GLU A 356 -1.02 -0.95 10.48
CA GLU A 356 -0.34 -1.43 11.70
C GLU A 356 1.17 -1.29 11.59
N GLU A 357 1.76 -1.59 10.43
CA GLU A 357 3.21 -1.39 10.23
C GLU A 357 3.58 0.09 10.26
N ASN A 358 2.80 0.96 9.62
CA ASN A 358 3.01 2.41 9.69
C ASN A 358 2.87 2.96 11.11
N TYR A 359 1.85 2.52 11.84
CA TYR A 359 1.63 2.92 13.22
C TYR A 359 2.81 2.53 14.10
N LYS A 360 3.29 1.30 13.94
CA LYS A 360 4.49 0.79 14.62
C LYS A 360 5.74 1.59 14.25
N GLN A 361 5.95 1.91 12.99
CA GLN A 361 7.10 2.71 12.54
C GLN A 361 7.09 4.13 13.11
N ALA A 362 5.94 4.80 13.10
CA ALA A 362 5.74 6.12 13.71
C ALA A 362 6.07 6.12 15.22
N ILE A 363 5.72 5.03 15.92
CA ILE A 363 6.02 4.85 17.35
C ILE A 363 7.51 4.56 17.58
N GLU A 364 8.12 3.69 16.77
CA GLU A 364 9.49 3.21 16.97
C GLU A 364 10.57 4.19 16.48
N GLN A 365 10.24 5.12 15.56
CA GLN A 365 11.19 6.00 14.86
C GLN A 365 12.42 5.23 14.33
N LYS A 366 12.18 4.14 13.60
CA LYS A 366 13.29 3.39 12.99
C LYS A 366 14.05 4.29 12.02
N ALA A 367 15.38 4.32 12.19
CA ALA A 367 16.26 4.92 11.21
C ALA A 367 16.07 4.19 9.87
N GLU A 368 16.04 4.95 8.76
CA GLU A 368 16.11 4.42 7.40
C GLU A 368 17.16 3.32 7.35
N HIS A 369 16.70 2.08 7.22
CA HIS A 369 17.60 1.00 6.86
C HIS A 369 17.98 1.26 5.41
N LYS A 370 19.27 1.51 5.15
CA LYS A 370 19.80 1.42 3.79
C LYS A 370 19.52 0.00 3.30
N GLU A 371 18.52 -0.12 2.44
CA GLU A 371 18.20 -1.36 1.77
C GLU A 371 19.44 -1.84 1.01
N LYS A 372 19.66 -3.15 1.06
CA LYS A 372 20.53 -3.77 0.07
C LYS A 372 19.70 -3.92 -1.19
N GLU A 373 20.16 -3.33 -2.30
CA GLU A 373 19.52 -3.34 -3.63
C GLU A 373 19.13 -4.73 -4.18
N GLU A 374 19.50 -5.83 -3.50
CA GLU A 374 19.26 -7.22 -3.95
C GLU A 374 17.98 -7.86 -3.34
N GLN A 375 17.24 -7.15 -2.48
CA GLN A 375 16.04 -7.70 -1.82
C GLN A 375 14.80 -6.86 -2.11
N LEU A 376 13.61 -7.47 -2.02
CA LEU A 376 12.33 -6.78 -2.22
C LEU A 376 12.25 -5.52 -1.37
N GLN A 377 11.79 -4.44 -1.98
CA GLN A 377 11.58 -3.16 -1.31
C GLN A 377 10.46 -3.29 -0.27
N ASP A 378 10.69 -2.76 0.94
CA ASP A 378 9.64 -2.69 1.95
C ASP A 378 8.45 -1.86 1.44
N GLY A 379 7.24 -2.36 1.67
CA GLY A 379 6.03 -1.73 1.17
C GLY A 379 4.88 -2.71 1.00
N ASN A 380 3.76 -2.16 0.57
CA ASN A 380 2.54 -2.90 0.30
C ASN A 380 2.34 -3.00 -1.21
N TYR A 381 1.89 -4.14 -1.69
CA TYR A 381 1.65 -4.41 -3.10
C TYR A 381 0.31 -5.11 -3.27
N ILE A 382 -0.40 -4.77 -4.34
CA ILE A 382 -1.74 -5.24 -4.59
C ILE A 382 -1.96 -5.59 -6.06
N ALA A 383 -2.73 -6.65 -6.29
CA ALA A 383 -3.37 -6.95 -7.57
C ALA A 383 -4.84 -7.25 -7.31
N ILE A 384 -5.74 -6.44 -7.85
CA ILE A 384 -7.18 -6.73 -7.86
C ILE A 384 -7.60 -6.90 -9.30
N THR A 385 -8.01 -8.11 -9.65
CA THR A 385 -8.62 -8.44 -10.95
C THR A 385 -9.97 -9.13 -10.72
N ASP A 386 -10.73 -9.38 -11.78
CA ASP A 386 -12.01 -10.09 -11.66
C ASP A 386 -11.84 -11.52 -11.09
N ASN A 387 -10.68 -12.14 -11.29
CA ASN A 387 -10.44 -13.55 -10.95
C ASN A 387 -9.45 -13.76 -9.81
N VAL A 388 -8.45 -12.89 -9.65
CA VAL A 388 -7.38 -13.02 -8.66
C VAL A 388 -7.27 -11.72 -7.89
N HIS A 389 -7.35 -11.82 -6.56
CA HIS A 389 -7.02 -10.75 -5.64
C HIS A 389 -5.79 -11.18 -4.87
N MET A 390 -4.72 -10.39 -4.89
CA MET A 390 -3.51 -10.70 -4.16
C MET A 390 -2.99 -9.46 -3.47
N TYR A 391 -2.68 -9.63 -2.19
CA TYR A 391 -2.08 -8.64 -1.32
C TYR A 391 -0.75 -9.19 -0.83
N LEU A 392 0.28 -8.37 -0.92
CA LEU A 392 1.62 -8.67 -0.44
C LEU A 392 2.09 -7.50 0.40
N ASN A 393 2.40 -7.75 1.67
CA ASN A 393 3.13 -6.82 2.51
C ASN A 393 4.56 -7.32 2.68
N VAL A 394 5.53 -6.46 2.37
CA VAL A 394 6.97 -6.71 2.52
C VAL A 394 7.50 -5.82 3.63
N TYR A 395 8.10 -6.42 4.66
CA TYR A 395 8.64 -5.69 5.80
C TYR A 395 9.92 -6.32 6.33
N THR A 396 10.72 -5.51 7.03
CA THR A 396 11.97 -5.97 7.67
C THR A 396 11.81 -6.14 9.17
N GLU A 397 11.96 -7.38 9.65
CA GLU A 397 11.98 -7.73 11.07
C GLU A 397 13.36 -8.32 11.46
N GLU A 398 13.98 -7.77 12.51
CA GLU A 398 15.28 -8.22 13.03
C GLU A 398 16.42 -8.33 11.98
N ASN A 399 16.40 -7.49 10.94
CA ASN A 399 17.27 -7.57 9.75
C ASN A 399 17.05 -8.80 8.85
N ASN A 400 15.81 -9.28 8.79
CA ASN A 400 15.37 -10.23 7.79
C ASN A 400 14.08 -9.76 7.12
N LYS A 401 13.99 -9.99 5.81
CA LYS A 401 12.80 -9.67 5.02
C LYS A 401 11.72 -10.72 5.28
N MET A 402 10.52 -10.23 5.50
CA MET A 402 9.30 -10.98 5.76
C MET A 402 8.27 -10.62 4.69
N LEU A 403 7.47 -11.60 4.28
CA LEU A 403 6.36 -11.41 3.36
C LEU A 403 5.09 -11.90 4.05
N GLU A 404 4.07 -11.07 4.10
CA GLU A 404 2.70 -11.48 4.39
C GLU A 404 1.91 -11.49 3.10
N ILE A 405 1.38 -12.66 2.73
CA ILE A 405 0.65 -12.87 1.49
C ILE A 405 -0.78 -13.25 1.84
N LYS A 406 -1.74 -12.55 1.23
CA LYS A 406 -3.13 -12.97 1.16
C LYS A 406 -3.54 -13.03 -0.29
N CYS A 407 -4.03 -14.17 -0.75
CA CYS A 407 -4.59 -14.29 -2.09
C CYS A 407 -5.97 -14.90 -2.03
N SER A 408 -6.81 -14.47 -2.97
CA SER A 408 -8.04 -15.15 -3.28
C SER A 408 -8.25 -15.29 -4.78
N GLU A 409 -8.78 -16.43 -5.19
CA GLU A 409 -9.06 -16.72 -6.59
C GLU A 409 -10.51 -17.17 -6.75
N MET A 410 -11.17 -16.65 -7.78
CA MET A 410 -12.51 -17.08 -8.18
C MET A 410 -12.39 -18.30 -9.09
N THR A 411 -12.93 -19.43 -8.63
CA THR A 411 -12.99 -20.67 -9.42
C THR A 411 -14.28 -20.75 -10.25
N ASP A 412 -14.26 -21.55 -11.32
CA ASP A 412 -15.39 -21.77 -12.24
C ASP A 412 -16.70 -22.18 -11.53
N ASP A 413 -16.61 -22.79 -10.34
CA ASP A 413 -17.74 -23.26 -9.53
C ASP A 413 -18.30 -22.19 -8.56
N SER A 414 -17.98 -20.91 -8.74
CA SER A 414 -18.43 -19.80 -7.89
C SER A 414 -17.85 -19.80 -6.46
N TYR A 415 -16.78 -20.56 -6.23
CA TYR A 415 -16.11 -20.63 -4.93
C TYR A 415 -14.85 -19.75 -4.93
N MET A 416 -14.70 -18.95 -3.88
CA MET A 416 -13.50 -18.16 -3.63
C MET A 416 -12.59 -18.98 -2.71
N GLU A 417 -11.45 -19.42 -3.21
CA GLU A 417 -10.39 -19.93 -2.34
C GLU A 417 -9.64 -18.74 -1.75
N ILE A 418 -9.43 -18.74 -0.44
CA ILE A 418 -8.66 -17.71 0.27
C ILE A 418 -7.48 -18.41 0.94
N GLU A 419 -6.27 -18.00 0.60
CA GLU A 419 -5.04 -18.44 1.26
C GLU A 419 -4.35 -17.24 1.91
N ALA A 420 -3.87 -17.43 3.15
CA ALA A 420 -3.10 -16.44 3.87
C ALA A 420 -1.91 -17.12 4.56
N PHE A 421 -0.70 -16.65 4.29
CA PHE A 421 0.52 -17.22 4.85
C PHE A 421 1.66 -16.21 4.90
N THR A 422 2.64 -16.50 5.76
CA THR A 422 3.83 -15.65 5.97
C THR A 422 5.07 -16.36 5.48
N CYS A 423 5.94 -15.66 4.76
CA CYS A 423 7.23 -16.15 4.33
C CYS A 423 8.38 -15.34 4.94
N LYS A 424 9.54 -15.98 5.10
CA LYS A 424 10.78 -15.37 5.59
C LYS A 424 11.90 -15.61 4.59
N TYR A 425 12.70 -14.59 4.33
CA TYR A 425 13.86 -14.72 3.45
C TYR A 425 14.90 -15.66 4.05
N ASP A 426 15.25 -16.73 3.33
CA ASP A 426 16.27 -17.68 3.73
C ASP A 426 17.60 -17.39 3.02
N LYS A 427 18.57 -16.86 3.77
CA LYS A 427 19.86 -16.40 3.23
C LYS A 427 20.70 -17.52 2.62
N GLU A 428 20.49 -18.77 3.03
CA GLU A 428 21.24 -19.91 2.50
C GLU A 428 20.77 -20.34 1.11
N SER A 429 19.45 -20.38 0.91
CA SER A 429 18.86 -20.77 -0.38
C SER A 429 18.57 -19.60 -1.32
N GLY A 430 18.58 -18.36 -0.82
CA GLY A 430 18.29 -17.17 -1.62
C GLY A 430 16.82 -17.02 -2.01
N VAL A 431 15.92 -17.78 -1.37
CA VAL A 431 14.48 -17.75 -1.64
C VAL A 431 13.69 -17.49 -0.35
N TYR A 432 12.44 -17.08 -0.50
CA TYR A 432 11.50 -16.94 0.60
C TYR A 432 10.88 -18.29 0.95
N LYS A 433 10.77 -18.59 2.26
CA LYS A 433 10.21 -19.85 2.77
C LYS A 433 9.06 -19.57 3.73
N GLU A 434 7.98 -20.34 3.62
CA GLU A 434 6.83 -20.26 4.50
C GLU A 434 7.23 -20.51 5.97
N VAL A 435 6.69 -19.69 6.88
CA VAL A 435 6.97 -19.74 8.32
C VAL A 435 5.94 -20.62 9.01
N THR A 436 6.09 -21.94 8.86
CA THR A 436 5.20 -22.94 9.47
C THR A 436 5.93 -24.27 9.70
N GLU A 437 5.34 -25.17 10.50
CA GLU A 437 5.90 -26.51 10.74
C GLU A 437 5.80 -27.41 9.51
N ASP A 438 4.72 -27.29 8.74
CA ASP A 438 4.42 -28.10 7.55
C ASP A 438 4.17 -27.17 6.34
N PRO A 439 5.22 -26.66 5.67
CA PRO A 439 5.07 -25.73 4.55
C PRO A 439 4.47 -26.45 3.34
N ILE A 440 3.42 -25.85 2.77
CA ILE A 440 2.71 -26.40 1.61
C ILE A 440 2.80 -25.48 0.39
N HIS A 441 3.29 -24.25 0.56
CA HIS A 441 3.41 -23.29 -0.53
C HIS A 441 4.85 -23.20 -1.03
N VAL A 442 5.01 -23.25 -2.36
CA VAL A 442 6.23 -22.88 -3.06
C VAL A 442 6.02 -21.52 -3.71
N LEU A 443 6.89 -20.57 -3.38
CA LEU A 443 6.82 -19.18 -3.82
C LEU A 443 7.95 -18.87 -4.80
N SER A 444 7.60 -18.30 -5.94
CA SER A 444 8.53 -17.59 -6.83
C SER A 444 8.13 -16.12 -6.88
N ILE A 445 9.09 -15.22 -6.66
CA ILE A 445 8.84 -13.79 -6.53
C ILE A 445 9.99 -12.99 -7.14
N ALA A 446 9.66 -11.94 -7.88
CA ALA A 446 10.62 -11.02 -8.50
C ALA A 446 10.05 -9.59 -8.49
N GLN A 447 10.93 -8.59 -8.45
CA GLN A 447 10.55 -7.18 -8.49
C GLN A 447 11.26 -6.46 -9.63
N GLU A 448 10.50 -5.65 -10.36
CA GLU A 448 10.98 -4.69 -11.35
C GLU A 448 10.33 -3.33 -11.08
N GLY A 449 11.14 -2.37 -10.60
CA GLY A 449 10.62 -1.08 -10.15
C GLY A 449 9.57 -1.24 -9.05
N ASP A 450 8.40 -0.66 -9.25
CA ASP A 450 7.26 -0.73 -8.32
C ASP A 450 6.33 -1.94 -8.55
N THR A 451 6.69 -2.84 -9.46
CA THR A 451 5.91 -4.06 -9.76
C THR A 451 6.57 -5.29 -9.17
N VAL A 452 5.77 -6.14 -8.51
CA VAL A 452 6.21 -7.44 -7.98
C VAL A 452 5.41 -8.55 -8.66
N SER A 453 6.11 -9.46 -9.34
CA SER A 453 5.51 -10.66 -9.91
C SER A 453 5.57 -11.79 -8.90
N VAL A 454 4.42 -12.42 -8.63
CA VAL A 454 4.28 -13.52 -7.67
C VAL A 454 3.68 -14.74 -8.35
N LEU A 455 4.26 -15.92 -8.08
CA LEU A 455 3.69 -17.23 -8.38
C LEU A 455 3.69 -18.07 -7.10
N ILE A 456 2.51 -18.54 -6.71
CA ILE A 456 2.29 -19.41 -5.56
C ILE A 456 1.82 -20.76 -6.08
N LYS A 457 2.48 -21.83 -5.65
CA LYS A 457 2.08 -23.21 -5.94
C LYS A 457 1.80 -23.96 -4.64
N ASN A 458 0.63 -24.58 -4.55
CA ASN A 458 0.29 -25.48 -3.45
C ASN A 458 0.86 -26.88 -3.78
N GLU A 459 1.81 -27.38 -2.99
CA GLU A 459 2.50 -28.66 -3.24
C GLU A 459 1.60 -29.88 -3.05
N ASN A 460 0.53 -29.77 -2.26
CA ASN A 460 -0.39 -30.88 -2.02
C ASN A 460 -1.38 -31.07 -3.18
N THR A 461 -1.87 -29.97 -3.74
CA THR A 461 -2.90 -30.00 -4.80
C THR A 461 -2.31 -29.81 -6.20
N GLY A 462 -1.14 -29.18 -6.30
CA GLY A 462 -0.53 -28.74 -7.56
C GLY A 462 -1.13 -27.44 -8.11
N HIS A 463 -2.13 -26.85 -7.44
CA HIS A 463 -2.78 -25.61 -7.84
C HIS A 463 -1.80 -24.44 -7.86
N GLN A 464 -1.98 -23.52 -8.80
CA GLN A 464 -1.09 -22.37 -9.00
C GLN A 464 -1.88 -21.09 -9.18
N ILE A 465 -1.43 -20.04 -8.49
CA ILE A 465 -1.98 -18.68 -8.60
C ILE A 465 -0.81 -17.74 -8.90
N SER A 466 -0.96 -16.88 -9.89
CA SER A 466 0.01 -15.83 -10.20
C SER A 466 -0.63 -14.47 -10.38
N ALA A 467 0.12 -13.43 -10.04
CA ALA A 467 -0.29 -12.04 -10.20
C ALA A 467 0.92 -11.12 -10.37
N GLU A 468 0.70 -9.99 -11.05
CA GLU A 468 1.59 -8.83 -11.02
C GLU A 468 0.99 -7.79 -10.10
N LEU A 469 1.68 -7.52 -8.98
CA LEU A 469 1.21 -6.62 -7.95
C LEU A 469 1.89 -5.26 -8.09
N GLN A 470 1.10 -4.20 -7.97
CA GLN A 470 1.56 -2.83 -8.00
C GLN A 470 1.79 -2.32 -6.58
N ARG A 471 2.88 -1.58 -6.37
CA ARG A 471 3.20 -0.96 -5.08
C ARG A 471 2.16 0.11 -4.73
N GLU A 472 1.63 0.04 -3.51
CA GLU A 472 0.78 1.08 -2.96
C GLU A 472 1.59 2.07 -2.12
N THR A 473 1.78 3.27 -2.67
CA THR A 473 2.48 4.37 -2.01
C THR A 473 1.59 5.15 -1.04
N GLN A 474 0.28 4.93 -1.06
CA GLN A 474 -0.67 5.64 -0.19
C GLN A 474 -0.45 5.35 1.29
N TYR A 475 0.30 4.30 1.64
CA TYR A 475 0.66 3.97 3.00
C TYR A 475 2.14 4.26 3.30
N ASP A 476 2.84 5.05 2.46
CA ASP A 476 4.23 5.42 2.74
C ASP A 476 4.35 6.59 3.72
N SER A 477 3.35 7.47 3.77
CA SER A 477 3.32 8.61 4.68
C SER A 477 1.89 9.07 4.97
N VAL A 478 1.74 9.91 6.00
CA VAL A 478 0.46 10.55 6.33
C VAL A 478 -0.05 11.36 5.14
N GLU A 479 0.81 12.17 4.54
CA GLU A 479 0.47 13.03 3.40
C GLU A 479 0.04 12.22 2.18
N ALA A 480 0.75 11.13 1.87
CA ALA A 480 0.38 10.24 0.78
C ALA A 480 -1.00 9.60 1.02
N HIS A 481 -1.26 9.16 2.26
CA HIS A 481 -2.55 8.57 2.63
C HIS A 481 -3.70 9.59 2.57
N GLU A 482 -3.47 10.82 3.00
CA GLU A 482 -4.47 11.89 2.90
C GLU A 482 -4.71 12.34 1.46
N GLN A 483 -3.69 12.34 0.61
CA GLN A 483 -3.82 12.70 -0.80
C GLN A 483 -4.58 11.63 -1.58
N TYR A 484 -4.21 10.36 -1.41
CA TYR A 484 -4.88 9.24 -2.09
C TYR A 484 -6.39 9.25 -1.85
N ARG A 485 -6.80 9.47 -0.60
CA ARG A 485 -8.22 9.51 -0.21
C ARG A 485 -9.02 10.64 -0.87
N LYS A 486 -8.37 11.70 -1.35
CA LYS A 486 -9.03 12.78 -2.11
C LYS A 486 -9.14 12.50 -3.61
N VAL A 487 -8.45 11.48 -4.12
CA VAL A 487 -8.30 11.21 -5.56
C VAL A 487 -9.07 9.96 -5.99
N PHE A 488 -9.58 9.15 -5.07
CA PHE A 488 -10.23 7.88 -5.39
C PHE A 488 -11.51 8.08 -6.22
N ILE A 489 -11.36 7.89 -7.53
CA ILE A 489 -12.41 7.77 -8.53
C ILE A 489 -12.36 6.29 -8.99
N PRO A 490 -13.47 5.53 -8.96
CA PRO A 490 -13.44 4.12 -9.39
C PRO A 490 -12.96 3.98 -10.84
N ASP A 491 -12.29 2.87 -11.14
CA ASP A 491 -11.75 2.56 -12.48
C ASP A 491 -12.80 2.59 -13.60
N SER A 492 -14.09 2.46 -13.28
CA SER A 492 -15.21 2.59 -14.23
C SER A 492 -15.40 4.00 -14.79
N ALA A 493 -14.86 5.04 -14.15
CA ALA A 493 -14.97 6.44 -14.60
C ALA A 493 -13.77 6.95 -15.41
N LYS A 494 -12.68 6.18 -15.57
CA LYS A 494 -11.51 6.56 -16.40
C LYS A 494 -11.67 6.20 -17.88
N SER A 495 -12.80 6.58 -18.49
CA SER A 495 -12.96 6.54 -19.94
C SER A 495 -13.44 7.87 -20.53
N GLN A 496 -12.81 8.99 -20.14
CA GLN A 496 -12.70 10.19 -20.99
C GLN A 496 -11.84 11.27 -20.32
N GLY A 497 -10.88 11.82 -21.08
CA GLY A 497 -10.24 13.10 -20.75
C GLY A 497 -8.72 13.12 -20.85
N MET A 498 -8.19 13.17 -22.06
CA MET A 498 -6.84 13.69 -22.30
C MET A 498 -6.96 14.96 -23.14
N GLN A 499 -6.91 16.14 -22.50
CA GLN A 499 -6.32 17.38 -23.01
C GLN A 499 -6.52 18.55 -22.04
N GLY A 500 -5.42 19.23 -21.70
CA GLY A 500 -5.43 20.60 -21.17
C GLY A 500 -4.39 20.87 -20.09
N GLU A 501 -3.15 21.14 -20.51
CA GLU A 501 -2.08 21.74 -19.70
C GLU A 501 -2.46 23.12 -19.17
N GLU A 502 -1.98 23.48 -17.97
CA GLU A 502 -1.19 24.70 -17.71
C GLU A 502 -0.74 24.69 -16.24
N ASP A 503 0.57 24.52 -15.99
CA ASP A 503 1.34 25.54 -15.27
C ASP A 503 2.86 25.25 -15.27
N GLU A 504 3.59 26.35 -15.36
CA GLU A 504 5.00 26.58 -15.68
C GLU A 504 6.01 25.89 -14.75
N LEU A 505 7.11 25.34 -15.31
CA LEU A 505 8.39 25.23 -14.60
C LEU A 505 9.61 25.28 -15.56
N GLU A 506 10.40 26.31 -15.28
CA GLU A 506 11.71 26.79 -15.72
C GLU A 506 12.67 25.95 -16.59
N ASP A 507 13.14 26.65 -17.62
CA ASP A 507 14.33 26.56 -18.48
C ASP A 507 15.61 25.94 -17.83
N LEU A 508 16.07 24.81 -18.37
CA LEU A 508 17.48 24.42 -18.37
C LEU A 508 17.88 23.87 -19.75
N GLY A 509 18.72 24.65 -20.43
CA GLY A 509 19.07 24.52 -21.84
C GLY A 509 19.75 23.23 -22.29
N MET A 510 19.30 22.74 -23.44
CA MET A 510 19.94 21.67 -24.20
C MET A 510 20.88 22.23 -25.26
N SER A 511 22.15 21.83 -25.20
CA SER A 511 23.14 21.99 -26.27
C SER A 511 23.02 20.86 -27.29
N GLN A 512 22.99 21.23 -28.57
CA GLN A 512 23.02 20.35 -29.75
C GLN A 512 24.35 19.60 -29.93
N GLY A 513 24.27 18.42 -30.54
CA GLY A 513 25.37 17.69 -31.21
C GLY A 513 24.86 16.29 -31.61
N SER A 514 24.40 16.09 -32.85
CA SER A 514 25.12 15.80 -34.10
C SER A 514 25.27 14.29 -34.35
N GLU A 515 24.68 13.87 -35.47
CA GLU A 515 24.74 12.56 -36.13
C GLU A 515 26.19 12.10 -36.36
N GLU A 516 26.47 10.81 -36.13
CA GLU A 516 27.58 10.09 -36.77
C GLU A 516 27.08 8.73 -37.27
N ASP A 517 27.31 8.50 -38.57
CA ASP A 517 27.15 7.27 -39.32
C ASP A 517 28.01 6.12 -38.74
N ILE A 518 27.49 4.89 -38.76
CA ILE A 518 28.29 3.68 -38.58
C ILE A 518 28.04 2.71 -39.75
N ASP A 519 29.15 2.32 -40.38
CA ASP A 519 29.32 1.41 -41.52
C ASP A 519 28.66 0.03 -41.33
N LEU A 520 28.08 -0.46 -42.43
CA LEU A 520 27.72 -1.88 -42.65
C LEU A 520 28.95 -2.67 -43.13
N PRO A 521 29.22 -3.88 -42.58
CA PRO A 521 30.00 -4.90 -43.27
C PRO A 521 29.15 -6.07 -43.78
N GLU A 522 29.69 -6.69 -44.83
CA GLU A 522 29.14 -7.64 -45.79
C GLU A 522 28.73 -9.03 -45.26
N GLU A 523 27.85 -9.65 -46.05
CA GLU A 523 27.31 -11.02 -46.00
C GLU A 523 28.34 -12.11 -45.65
N THR A 524 28.04 -12.89 -44.62
CA THR A 524 28.64 -14.21 -44.36
C THR A 524 27.55 -15.27 -44.33
N GLU A 525 27.75 -16.37 -45.07
CA GLU A 525 26.87 -17.55 -45.10
C GLU A 525 26.51 -18.01 -43.67
N ASN A 526 25.24 -17.82 -43.29
CA ASN A 526 24.71 -18.15 -41.97
C ASN A 526 24.65 -19.67 -41.75
N ASN A 527 25.54 -20.19 -40.91
CA ASN A 527 25.31 -21.48 -40.26
C ASN A 527 24.22 -21.30 -39.20
N LEU A 528 23.14 -22.10 -39.24
CA LEU A 528 22.07 -22.10 -38.23
C LEU A 528 22.57 -22.26 -36.78
N PHE A 529 23.80 -22.74 -36.60
CA PHE A 529 24.43 -23.02 -35.30
C PHE A 529 25.03 -21.79 -34.59
N ASP A 530 25.01 -20.59 -35.19
CA ASP A 530 25.54 -19.35 -34.57
C ASP A 530 24.44 -18.29 -34.25
N LEU A 531 23.16 -18.60 -34.48
CA LEU A 531 22.06 -17.67 -34.14
C LEU A 531 21.84 -17.63 -32.62
N SER A 532 21.71 -16.42 -32.07
CA SER A 532 21.34 -16.25 -30.66
C SER A 532 19.91 -16.73 -30.40
N LYS A 533 19.62 -17.13 -29.16
CA LYS A 533 18.27 -17.52 -28.73
C LYS A 533 17.22 -16.45 -29.06
N ASP A 534 17.57 -15.18 -28.89
CA ASP A 534 16.71 -14.04 -29.24
C ASP A 534 16.47 -13.92 -30.75
N ALA A 535 17.50 -14.13 -31.58
CA ALA A 535 17.34 -14.10 -33.04
C ALA A 535 16.46 -15.24 -33.54
N ILE A 536 16.57 -16.44 -32.95
CA ILE A 536 15.71 -17.57 -33.28
C ILE A 536 14.26 -17.29 -32.83
N ALA A 537 14.06 -16.69 -31.65
CA ALA A 537 12.73 -16.29 -31.20
C ALA A 537 12.10 -15.24 -32.12
N GLU A 538 12.87 -14.24 -32.56
CA GLU A 538 12.41 -13.23 -33.52
C GLU A 538 11.96 -13.87 -34.83
N MET A 539 12.78 -14.76 -35.41
CA MET A 539 12.41 -15.51 -36.63
C MET A 539 11.12 -16.32 -36.43
N VAL A 540 10.95 -16.98 -35.28
CA VAL A 540 9.72 -17.75 -34.99
C VAL A 540 8.51 -16.82 -34.89
N ALA A 541 8.61 -15.71 -34.16
CA ALA A 541 7.53 -14.73 -34.02
C ALA A 541 7.14 -14.10 -35.37
N GLU A 542 8.12 -13.75 -36.20
CA GLU A 542 7.92 -13.21 -37.55
C GLU A 542 7.21 -14.21 -38.47
N HIS A 543 7.64 -15.49 -38.44
CA HIS A 543 7.02 -16.52 -39.25
C HIS A 543 5.53 -16.63 -38.96
N TYR A 544 5.15 -16.80 -37.69
CA TYR A 544 3.74 -16.94 -37.32
C TYR A 544 2.95 -15.63 -37.52
N THR A 545 3.60 -14.47 -37.41
CA THR A 545 3.00 -13.18 -37.76
C THR A 545 2.67 -13.11 -39.25
N SER A 546 3.54 -13.62 -40.12
CA SER A 546 3.32 -13.64 -41.58
C SER A 546 2.17 -14.56 -42.02
N LEU A 547 1.77 -15.51 -41.16
CA LEU A 547 0.67 -16.42 -41.42
C LEU A 547 -0.70 -15.84 -41.02
N LEU A 548 -0.74 -14.68 -40.36
CA LEU A 548 -1.99 -14.02 -39.97
C LEU A 548 -2.78 -13.57 -41.21
N PRO A 549 -4.13 -13.61 -41.17
CA PRO A 549 -4.96 -13.14 -42.29
C PRO A 549 -4.70 -11.66 -42.61
N GLU A 550 -4.74 -11.30 -43.89
CA GLU A 550 -4.66 -9.89 -44.30
C GLU A 550 -5.76 -9.05 -43.61
N GLY A 551 -5.33 -7.99 -42.91
CA GLY A 551 -6.24 -7.09 -42.17
C GLY A 551 -6.57 -7.51 -40.73
N ASP A 552 -5.97 -8.61 -40.24
CA ASP A 552 -6.04 -9.00 -38.82
C ASP A 552 -5.43 -7.93 -37.92
N GLY A 553 -4.33 -7.31 -38.37
CA GLY A 553 -3.71 -6.20 -37.66
C GLY A 553 -3.08 -6.62 -36.33
N GLY A 554 -2.81 -7.90 -36.12
CA GLY A 554 -2.04 -8.43 -35.00
C GLY A 554 -0.64 -8.86 -35.40
N TYR A 555 0.16 -9.20 -34.40
CA TYR A 555 1.49 -9.78 -34.51
C TYR A 555 1.74 -10.72 -33.34
N TYR A 556 2.65 -11.68 -33.50
CA TYR A 556 3.10 -12.53 -32.42
C TYR A 556 4.37 -11.95 -31.79
N THR A 557 4.50 -12.13 -30.48
CA THR A 557 5.72 -11.85 -29.74
C THR A 557 6.07 -13.04 -28.83
N ILE A 558 7.32 -13.12 -28.41
CA ILE A 558 7.84 -14.11 -27.48
C ILE A 558 8.66 -13.35 -26.44
N TYR A 559 8.25 -13.43 -25.16
CA TYR A 559 8.97 -12.75 -24.08
C TYR A 559 10.16 -13.58 -23.61
N GLN A 560 11.29 -12.93 -23.30
CA GLN A 560 12.53 -13.61 -22.91
C GLN A 560 12.38 -14.57 -21.72
N HIS A 561 11.53 -14.22 -20.75
CA HIS A 561 11.26 -15.06 -19.57
C HIS A 561 10.34 -16.26 -19.85
N GLU A 562 9.69 -16.32 -21.02
CA GLU A 562 8.84 -17.43 -21.46
C GLU A 562 9.54 -18.36 -22.47
N MET A 563 10.85 -18.18 -22.63
CA MET A 563 11.67 -19.01 -23.52
C MET A 563 12.36 -20.12 -22.71
N ILE A 564 11.94 -21.36 -22.93
CA ILE A 564 12.48 -22.52 -22.22
C ILE A 564 13.56 -23.19 -23.09
N GLU A 565 14.70 -23.51 -22.49
CA GLU A 565 15.75 -24.31 -23.14
C GLU A 565 15.49 -25.80 -22.90
N THR A 566 15.55 -26.61 -23.96
CA THR A 566 15.31 -28.05 -23.93
C THR A 566 16.57 -28.81 -24.33
N GLU A 567 16.59 -30.13 -24.14
CA GLU A 567 17.74 -30.97 -24.54
C GLU A 567 18.06 -30.90 -26.04
N GLN A 568 17.09 -30.51 -26.89
CA GLN A 568 17.21 -30.51 -28.35
C GLN A 568 17.08 -29.10 -28.97
N GLY A 569 16.78 -28.06 -28.18
CA GLY A 569 16.64 -26.69 -28.65
C GLY A 569 15.85 -25.78 -27.71
N TYR A 570 14.76 -25.19 -28.19
CA TYR A 570 13.97 -24.20 -27.42
C TYR A 570 12.47 -24.44 -27.54
N ASP A 571 11.74 -24.17 -26.46
CA ASP A 571 10.28 -24.01 -26.47
C ASP A 571 9.94 -22.54 -26.22
N PHE A 572 9.15 -21.94 -27.10
CA PHE A 572 8.76 -20.54 -27.05
C PHE A 572 7.26 -20.38 -26.89
N SER A 573 6.83 -19.64 -25.87
CA SER A 573 5.42 -19.25 -25.72
C SER A 573 5.10 -18.11 -26.68
N LEU A 574 4.27 -18.36 -27.69
CA LEU A 574 3.81 -17.33 -28.62
C LEU A 574 2.62 -16.58 -28.04
N ARG A 575 2.77 -15.26 -27.98
CA ARG A 575 1.76 -14.32 -27.47
C ARG A 575 1.19 -13.55 -28.63
N TYR A 576 -0.11 -13.68 -28.88
CA TYR A 576 -0.80 -12.86 -29.87
C TYR A 576 -1.02 -11.45 -29.31
N CYS A 577 -0.49 -10.47 -30.02
CA CYS A 577 -0.67 -9.05 -29.76
C CYS A 577 -1.49 -8.45 -30.89
N ILE A 578 -2.39 -7.54 -30.55
CA ILE A 578 -3.12 -6.75 -31.53
C ILE A 578 -2.45 -5.38 -31.68
N SER A 579 -2.31 -4.89 -32.90
CA SER A 579 -1.79 -3.53 -33.12
C SER A 579 -2.68 -2.50 -32.43
N GLU A 580 -2.07 -1.43 -31.97
CA GLU A 580 -2.77 -0.36 -31.26
C GLU A 580 -3.88 0.28 -32.12
N GLU A 581 -3.65 0.39 -33.44
CA GLU A 581 -4.64 0.89 -34.40
C GLU A 581 -5.87 -0.03 -34.50
N LYS A 582 -5.65 -1.35 -34.51
CA LYS A 582 -6.73 -2.34 -34.59
C LYS A 582 -7.45 -2.50 -33.25
N ALA A 583 -6.72 -2.44 -32.14
CA ALA A 583 -7.29 -2.41 -30.80
C ALA A 583 -8.27 -1.24 -30.66
N LYS A 584 -7.85 -0.03 -31.09
CA LYS A 584 -8.70 1.16 -31.11
C LYS A 584 -9.93 0.99 -32.00
N GLU A 585 -9.81 0.34 -33.16
CA GLU A 585 -10.96 0.04 -34.03
C GLU A 585 -11.98 -0.88 -33.33
N ILE A 586 -11.52 -1.97 -32.70
CA ILE A 586 -12.39 -2.94 -32.01
C ILE A 586 -13.08 -2.30 -30.81
N ILE A 587 -12.32 -1.56 -30.00
CA ILE A 587 -12.83 -0.83 -28.83
C ILE A 587 -13.86 0.22 -29.26
N SER A 588 -13.61 0.96 -30.35
CA SER A 588 -14.56 1.98 -30.85
C SER A 588 -15.91 1.42 -31.29
N ARG A 589 -15.98 0.11 -31.56
CA ARG A 589 -17.22 -0.61 -31.92
C ARG A 589 -17.84 -1.35 -30.73
N GLY A 590 -17.32 -1.15 -29.52
CA GLY A 590 -17.80 -1.79 -28.29
C GLY A 590 -17.33 -3.24 -28.11
N GLY A 591 -16.25 -3.65 -28.79
CA GLY A 591 -15.61 -4.94 -28.57
C GLY A 591 -14.53 -4.88 -27.49
N SER A 592 -14.30 -5.97 -26.79
CA SER A 592 -13.18 -6.15 -25.85
C SER A 592 -11.97 -6.73 -26.56
N VAL A 593 -10.77 -6.37 -26.11
CA VAL A 593 -9.52 -6.88 -26.69
C VAL A 593 -8.69 -7.49 -25.56
N GLN A 594 -8.25 -8.74 -25.72
CA GLN A 594 -7.25 -9.34 -24.84
C GLN A 594 -5.87 -9.06 -25.42
N ALA A 595 -5.01 -8.40 -24.65
CA ALA A 595 -3.61 -8.21 -24.99
C ALA A 595 -2.79 -9.43 -24.55
N ASN A 596 -1.80 -9.82 -25.34
CA ASN A 596 -0.80 -10.86 -25.01
C ASN A 596 -1.43 -12.23 -24.70
N ALA A 597 -2.49 -12.58 -25.42
CA ALA A 597 -3.13 -13.89 -25.27
C ALA A 597 -2.15 -15.00 -25.70
N LEU A 598 -1.98 -16.02 -24.86
CA LEU A 598 -1.16 -17.18 -25.22
C LEU A 598 -1.81 -17.92 -26.39
N ALA A 599 -1.12 -17.97 -27.53
CA ALA A 599 -1.63 -18.61 -28.73
C ALA A 599 -1.14 -20.06 -28.88
N GLY A 600 -0.01 -20.40 -28.26
CA GLY A 600 0.55 -21.74 -28.26
C GLY A 600 2.03 -21.75 -27.91
N VAL A 601 2.63 -22.94 -27.87
CA VAL A 601 4.07 -23.15 -27.66
C VAL A 601 4.69 -23.64 -28.97
N ALA A 602 5.68 -22.93 -29.49
CA ALA A 602 6.48 -23.34 -30.63
C ALA A 602 7.78 -24.01 -30.15
N SER A 603 8.00 -25.25 -30.56
CA SER A 603 9.19 -26.03 -30.26
C SER A 603 10.15 -26.02 -31.44
N VAL A 604 11.39 -25.60 -31.19
CA VAL A 604 12.50 -25.53 -32.14
C VAL A 604 13.52 -26.61 -31.83
N ASN A 605 13.84 -27.44 -32.80
CA ASN A 605 14.95 -28.40 -32.72
C ASN A 605 16.19 -27.81 -33.41
N LEU A 606 17.26 -27.55 -32.65
CA LEU A 606 18.49 -26.92 -33.17
C LEU A 606 19.36 -27.89 -33.98
N GLU A 607 19.20 -29.20 -33.82
CA GLU A 607 19.94 -30.19 -34.62
C GLU A 607 19.38 -30.30 -36.05
N THR A 608 18.07 -30.14 -36.21
CA THR A 608 17.37 -30.27 -37.51
C THR A 608 16.92 -28.93 -38.11
N GLY A 609 16.85 -27.87 -37.31
CA GLY A 609 16.28 -26.57 -37.68
C GLY A 609 14.75 -26.59 -37.79
N GLU A 610 14.08 -27.67 -37.40
CA GLU A 610 12.63 -27.83 -37.50
C GLU A 610 11.92 -27.07 -36.38
N VAL A 611 10.85 -26.35 -36.75
CA VAL A 611 9.94 -25.65 -35.84
C VAL A 611 8.56 -26.30 -35.92
N THR A 612 7.97 -26.60 -34.76
CA THR A 612 6.65 -27.22 -34.62
C THR A 612 5.78 -26.46 -33.62
N MET A 613 4.47 -26.43 -33.83
CA MET A 613 3.51 -25.84 -32.89
C MET A 613 2.24 -26.68 -32.88
N GLU A 614 1.54 -26.74 -31.74
CA GLU A 614 0.31 -27.53 -31.61
C GLU A 614 -0.74 -27.07 -32.65
N ASN A 615 -1.16 -27.99 -33.52
CA ASN A 615 -2.05 -27.76 -34.67
C ASN A 615 -1.47 -26.97 -35.87
N GLY A 616 -0.16 -26.72 -35.93
CA GLY A 616 0.53 -26.09 -37.07
C GLY A 616 1.25 -27.10 -37.98
N ASN A 617 1.53 -26.71 -39.24
CA ASN A 617 2.44 -27.48 -40.09
C ASN A 617 3.89 -27.20 -39.68
N PRO A 618 4.75 -28.23 -39.57
CA PRO A 618 6.17 -28.03 -39.33
C PRO A 618 6.83 -27.26 -40.48
N TRP A 619 7.80 -26.41 -40.14
CA TRP A 619 8.60 -25.62 -41.08
C TRP A 619 10.05 -25.55 -40.61
N ASN A 620 10.98 -25.10 -41.45
CA ASN A 620 12.40 -25.06 -41.08
C ASN A 620 12.91 -23.62 -40.96
N LEU A 621 13.71 -23.33 -39.93
CA LEU A 621 14.34 -22.02 -39.74
C LEU A 621 15.21 -21.59 -40.93
N SER A 622 15.78 -22.55 -41.67
CA SER A 622 16.56 -22.26 -42.89
C SER A 622 15.72 -21.73 -44.06
N ASP A 623 14.39 -21.89 -44.03
CA ASP A 623 13.50 -21.39 -45.08
C ASP A 623 13.25 -19.87 -44.98
N MET A 624 13.71 -19.22 -43.89
CA MET A 624 13.55 -17.78 -43.63
C MET A 624 14.85 -16.97 -43.73
N ASN A 625 15.98 -17.60 -44.06
CA ASN A 625 17.29 -16.95 -44.26
C ASN A 625 17.54 -16.57 -45.73
#